data_AF-A0A1W9VDG6-F1
#
_entry.id   AF-A0A1W9VDG6-F1
#
_cell.length_a   1.000
_cell.length_b   1.000
_cell.length_c   1.000
_cell.angle_alpha   90.00
_cell.angle_beta   90.00
_cell.angle_gamma   90.00
#
_symmetry.space_group_name_H-M   'P 1'
#
loop_
_entity.id
_entity.type
_entity.pdbx_description
1 polymer ?
#
loop_
_entity_poly.entity_id
_entity_poly.type
_entity_poly.pdbx_seq_one_letter_code
_entity_poly.pdbx_strand_id
1 'polypeptide(L)'
;MNVNAGEYCELEVRDTGCGITEKDLHKIFEPFYTSKKAGEGTGLELSTVYTVDGRETFLKLREIDPDCKVILSSGYTKDKSIDELLGNNLNGFISKPYSLSQLSHILRSVN
;
A
#
# COMPACT_ATOMS: atom_id res chain seq x y z
N MET A 1 -0.63 1.50 -24.19
CA MET A 1 0.15 0.57 -23.35
C MET A 1 0.33 -0.72 -24.12
N ASN A 2 1.55 -1.25 -24.21
CA ASN A 2 1.81 -2.55 -24.84
C ASN A 2 2.21 -3.51 -23.71
N VAL A 3 1.25 -4.30 -23.25
CA VAL A 3 1.47 -5.34 -22.22
C VAL A 3 1.74 -6.66 -22.95
N ASN A 4 2.85 -7.33 -22.64
CA ASN A 4 3.20 -8.62 -23.24
C ASN A 4 2.15 -9.69 -22.90
N ALA A 5 1.93 -10.70 -23.74
CA ALA A 5 1.07 -11.83 -23.39
C ALA A 5 1.62 -12.60 -22.16
N GLY A 6 0.75 -13.03 -21.25
CA GLY A 6 1.12 -13.75 -20.02
C GLY A 6 -0.09 -13.95 -19.08
N GLU A 7 0.12 -14.62 -17.95
CA GLU A 7 -0.91 -14.78 -16.92
C GLU A 7 -1.05 -13.47 -16.11
N TYR A 8 -2.27 -12.99 -15.99
CA TYR A 8 -2.62 -11.79 -15.24
C TYR A 8 -3.74 -12.12 -14.26
N CYS A 9 -3.63 -11.59 -13.04
CA CYS A 9 -4.77 -11.50 -12.14
C CYS A 9 -5.37 -10.10 -12.30
N GLU A 10 -6.65 -10.03 -12.61
CA GLU A 10 -7.42 -8.79 -12.63
C GLU A 10 -8.02 -8.55 -11.25
N LEU A 11 -7.75 -7.38 -10.67
CA LEU A 11 -8.38 -6.94 -9.44
C LEU A 11 -9.31 -5.77 -9.77
N GLU A 12 -10.61 -6.06 -9.80
CA GLU A 12 -11.64 -5.03 -9.92
C GLU A 12 -12.12 -4.65 -8.52
N VAL A 13 -12.01 -3.36 -8.18
CA VAL A 13 -12.57 -2.81 -6.94
C VAL A 13 -13.72 -1.90 -7.31
N ARG A 14 -14.93 -2.31 -6.98
CA ARG A 14 -16.14 -1.50 -7.12
C ARG A 14 -16.62 -1.07 -5.75
N ASP A 15 -16.58 0.24 -5.49
CA ASP A 15 -17.27 0.81 -4.34
C ASP A 15 -18.79 0.77 -4.61
N THR A 16 -19.55 0.13 -3.72
CA THR A 16 -21.02 0.11 -3.74
C THR A 16 -21.62 0.96 -2.61
N GLY A 17 -20.78 1.73 -1.89
CA GLY A 17 -21.20 2.64 -0.85
C GLY A 17 -21.91 3.87 -1.40
N CYS A 18 -22.33 4.75 -0.49
CA CYS A 18 -22.98 6.02 -0.84
C CYS A 18 -22.03 7.06 -1.47
N GLY A 19 -20.75 6.72 -1.63
CA GLY A 19 -19.71 7.63 -2.12
C GLY A 19 -19.37 8.77 -1.15
N ILE A 20 -18.54 9.69 -1.61
CA ILE A 20 -18.12 10.88 -0.86
C ILE A 20 -18.87 12.08 -1.43
N THR A 21 -19.43 12.91 -0.55
CA THR A 21 -20.14 14.11 -1.00
C THR A 21 -19.17 15.15 -1.58
N GLU A 22 -19.61 15.98 -2.52
CA GLU A 22 -18.76 16.98 -3.18
C GLU A 22 -18.11 17.96 -2.18
N LYS A 23 -18.82 18.30 -1.10
CA LYS A 23 -18.33 19.13 0.00
C LYS A 23 -17.24 18.46 0.86
N ASP A 24 -17.11 17.14 0.83
CA ASP A 24 -16.15 16.40 1.66
C ASP A 24 -14.98 15.85 0.81
N LEU A 25 -15.09 15.92 -0.53
CA LEU A 25 -14.11 15.37 -1.47
C LEU A 25 -12.70 15.97 -1.32
N HIS A 26 -12.60 17.25 -0.96
CA HIS A 26 -11.31 17.91 -0.74
C HIS A 26 -10.62 17.47 0.56
N LYS A 27 -11.37 16.82 1.47
CA LYS A 27 -10.90 16.43 2.81
C LYS A 27 -10.45 14.97 2.89
N ILE A 28 -10.56 14.22 1.79
CA ILE A 28 -10.19 12.80 1.76
C ILE A 28 -8.70 12.57 2.06
N PHE A 29 -7.88 13.60 1.89
CA PHE A 29 -6.45 13.59 2.21
C PHE A 29 -6.13 14.24 3.56
N GLU A 30 -7.13 14.79 4.26
CA GLU A 30 -6.94 15.34 5.60
C GLU A 30 -6.82 14.20 6.61
N PRO A 31 -5.70 14.08 7.33
CA PRO A 31 -5.56 13.08 8.37
C PRO A 31 -6.67 13.23 9.41
N PHE A 32 -7.21 12.10 9.86
CA PHE A 32 -8.24 12.02 10.92
C PHE A 32 -9.61 12.63 10.58
N TYR A 33 -9.82 13.10 9.34
CA TYR A 33 -11.13 13.62 8.92
C TYR A 33 -12.16 12.48 8.80
N THR A 34 -13.35 12.68 9.40
CA THR A 34 -14.47 11.75 9.31
C THR A 34 -15.81 12.49 9.37
N SER A 35 -16.78 12.02 8.57
CA SER A 35 -18.18 12.48 8.62
C SER A 35 -19.05 11.67 9.59
N LYS A 36 -18.50 10.61 10.19
CA LYS A 36 -19.20 9.75 11.17
C LYS A 36 -19.32 10.46 12.52
N LYS A 37 -20.40 10.20 13.26
CA LYS A 37 -20.53 10.71 14.63
C LYS A 37 -19.57 9.98 15.56
N ALA A 38 -19.21 10.63 16.67
CA ALA A 38 -18.40 10.02 17.71
C ALA A 38 -19.06 8.69 18.18
N GLY A 39 -18.33 7.59 18.07
CA GLY A 39 -18.78 6.24 18.44
C GLY A 39 -19.30 5.36 17.30
N GLU A 40 -19.49 5.87 16.08
CA GLU A 40 -20.04 5.11 14.93
C GLU A 40 -18.97 4.49 14.02
N GLY A 41 -17.80 4.20 14.58
CA GLY A 41 -16.61 3.75 13.85
C GLY A 41 -15.53 4.84 13.84
N THR A 42 -14.28 4.42 13.90
CA THR A 42 -13.22 5.30 14.39
C THR A 42 -12.88 6.44 13.42
N GLY A 43 -13.26 6.36 12.13
CA GLY A 43 -12.73 7.26 11.09
C GLY A 43 -11.19 7.25 11.01
N LEU A 44 -10.57 6.42 11.86
CA LEU A 44 -9.17 6.42 12.17
C LEU A 44 -8.48 5.35 11.36
N GLU A 45 -9.14 4.32 10.83
CA GLU A 45 -8.47 3.17 10.19
C GLU A 45 -7.47 3.60 9.10
N LEU A 46 -7.81 4.57 8.24
CA LEU A 46 -6.89 5.16 7.26
C LEU A 46 -5.79 6.04 7.90
N SER A 47 -6.09 6.75 8.99
CA SER A 47 -5.12 7.56 9.74
C SER A 47 -4.27 6.77 10.74
N THR A 48 -4.69 5.57 11.14
CA THR A 48 -3.93 4.61 11.95
C THR A 48 -2.90 3.97 11.04
N VAL A 49 -3.28 3.63 9.79
CA VAL A 49 -2.35 3.25 8.72
C VAL A 49 -1.35 4.38 8.41
N TYR A 50 -1.74 5.66 8.55
CA TYR A 50 -0.81 6.80 8.40
C TYR A 50 0.38 6.75 9.37
N THR A 51 0.26 6.04 10.50
CA THR A 51 1.30 5.90 11.51
C THR A 51 1.97 4.52 11.55
N VAL A 52 1.49 3.53 10.80
CA VAL A 52 2.14 2.21 10.79
C VAL A 52 3.39 2.28 9.92
N ASP A 53 4.54 2.06 10.56
CA ASP A 53 5.81 2.00 9.85
C ASP A 53 5.85 0.76 8.92
N GLY A 54 6.37 0.96 7.71
CA GLY A 54 6.43 -0.09 6.69
C GLY A 54 7.26 -1.30 7.13
N ARG A 55 8.29 -1.10 7.98
CA ARG A 55 9.11 -2.19 8.54
C ARG A 55 8.30 -3.02 9.54
N GLU A 56 7.61 -2.37 10.47
CA GLU A 56 6.82 -3.09 11.48
C GLU A 56 5.73 -3.93 10.81
N THR A 57 5.10 -3.37 9.77
CA THR A 57 4.14 -4.10 8.93
C THR A 57 4.78 -5.33 8.28
N PHE A 58 5.95 -5.17 7.66
CA PHE A 58 6.66 -6.28 7.02
C PHE A 58 7.01 -7.39 8.01
N LEU A 59 7.54 -7.05 9.18
CA LEU A 59 7.93 -8.04 10.20
C LEU A 59 6.72 -8.82 10.70
N LYS A 60 5.60 -8.16 10.98
CA LYS A 60 4.35 -8.83 11.37
C LYS A 60 3.79 -9.72 10.28
N LEU A 61 3.85 -9.29 9.01
CA LEU A 61 3.44 -10.13 7.88
C LEU A 61 4.28 -11.41 7.83
N ARG A 62 5.59 -11.32 8.08
CA ARG A 62 6.49 -12.49 8.11
C ARG A 62 6.23 -13.44 9.28
N GLU A 63 5.78 -12.92 10.43
CA GLU A 63 5.35 -13.76 11.55
C GLU A 63 4.05 -14.53 11.23
N ILE A 64 3.14 -13.92 10.48
CA ILE A 64 1.85 -14.52 10.10
C ILE A 64 2.02 -15.53 8.97
N ASP A 65 2.71 -15.13 7.91
CA ASP A 65 2.95 -15.94 6.72
C ASP A 65 4.35 -15.64 6.17
N PRO A 66 5.33 -16.53 6.42
CA PRO A 66 6.69 -16.35 5.95
C PRO A 66 6.84 -16.48 4.44
N ASP A 67 5.85 -17.03 3.71
CA ASP A 67 5.89 -17.22 2.25
C ASP A 67 5.14 -16.11 1.49
N CYS A 68 4.38 -15.26 2.18
CA CYS A 68 3.65 -14.14 1.57
C CYS A 68 4.60 -13.23 0.76
N LYS A 69 4.29 -12.94 -0.51
CA LYS A 69 5.17 -12.08 -1.33
C LYS A 69 4.96 -10.62 -0.95
N VAL A 70 6.03 -9.93 -0.56
CA VAL A 70 5.95 -8.52 -0.13
C VAL A 70 6.81 -7.62 -1.02
N ILE A 71 6.19 -6.54 -1.52
CA ILE A 71 6.86 -5.43 -2.19
C ILE A 71 6.75 -4.18 -1.30
N LEU A 72 7.88 -3.54 -0.99
CA LEU A 72 7.91 -2.29 -0.25
C LEU A 72 7.96 -1.08 -1.20
N SER A 73 7.19 -0.04 -0.87
CA SER A 73 7.12 1.18 -1.66
C SER A 73 7.42 2.42 -0.81
N SER A 74 8.64 2.99 -0.93
CA SER A 74 9.11 4.10 -0.09
C SER A 74 9.65 5.29 -0.90
N GLY A 75 9.41 6.52 -0.41
CA GLY A 75 9.99 7.75 -0.97
C GLY A 75 11.32 8.17 -0.33
N TYR A 76 11.76 7.50 0.75
CA TYR A 76 12.98 7.84 1.48
C TYR A 76 14.10 6.87 1.11
N THR A 77 14.90 7.26 0.12
CA THR A 77 16.00 6.45 -0.46
C THR A 77 17.29 6.42 0.37
N LYS A 78 17.23 6.71 1.68
CA LYS A 78 18.41 6.69 2.57
C LYS A 78 18.11 6.17 3.97
N ASP A 79 17.28 5.14 4.07
CA ASP A 79 17.08 4.48 5.35
C ASP A 79 17.79 3.13 5.36
N LYS A 80 18.79 2.99 6.24
CA LYS A 80 19.52 1.71 6.47
C LYS A 80 18.56 0.56 6.82
N SER A 81 17.38 0.92 7.32
CA SER A 81 16.25 0.03 7.59
C SER A 81 15.83 -0.81 6.37
N ILE A 82 15.95 -0.29 5.14
CA ILE A 82 15.55 -1.03 3.93
C ILE A 82 16.60 -2.06 3.53
N ASP A 83 17.89 -1.76 3.69
CA ASP A 83 18.96 -2.72 3.40
C ASP A 83 18.87 -3.96 4.31
N GLU A 84 18.47 -3.77 5.58
CA GLU A 84 18.19 -4.87 6.50
C GLU A 84 16.98 -5.70 6.06
N LEU A 85 15.93 -5.07 5.54
CA LEU A 85 14.73 -5.76 5.07
C LEU A 85 14.98 -6.55 3.78
N LEU A 86 15.83 -6.02 2.89
CA LEU A 86 16.29 -6.72 1.70
C LEU A 86 17.00 -8.05 2.02
N GLY A 87 17.68 -8.13 3.18
CA GLY A 87 18.31 -9.37 3.66
C GLY A 87 17.33 -10.43 4.19
N ASN A 88 16.06 -10.09 4.40
CA ASN A 88 15.04 -10.95 5.05
C ASN A 88 13.97 -11.47 4.06
N ASN A 89 14.33 -11.84 2.84
CA ASN A 89 13.40 -12.28 1.79
C ASN A 89 12.34 -11.24 1.39
N LEU A 90 12.73 -9.96 1.31
CA LEU A 90 11.90 -8.98 0.61
C LEU A 90 11.90 -9.30 -0.89
N ASN A 91 10.70 -9.48 -1.47
CA ASN A 91 10.60 -9.88 -2.87
C ASN A 91 10.84 -8.70 -3.82
N GLY A 92 10.50 -7.47 -3.41
CA GLY A 92 10.77 -6.29 -4.22
C GLY A 92 10.74 -4.96 -3.45
N PHE A 93 11.44 -3.97 -3.99
CA PHE A 93 11.40 -2.59 -3.53
C PHE A 93 11.17 -1.61 -4.70
N ILE A 94 10.28 -0.64 -4.53
CA ILE A 94 10.01 0.42 -5.51
C ILE A 94 10.04 1.81 -4.87
N SER A 95 10.83 2.73 -5.42
CA SER A 95 10.93 4.10 -4.91
C SER A 95 9.80 4.98 -5.44
N LYS A 96 9.21 5.81 -4.57
CA LYS A 96 8.23 6.83 -4.96
C LYS A 96 8.96 8.11 -5.45
N PRO A 97 8.40 8.83 -6.44
CA PRO A 97 7.28 8.43 -7.29
C PRO A 97 7.70 7.38 -8.33
N TYR A 98 6.77 6.50 -8.71
CA TYR A 98 6.98 5.49 -9.75
C TYR A 98 5.88 5.54 -10.80
N SER A 99 6.20 5.11 -12.02
CA SER A 99 5.26 4.91 -13.11
C SER A 99 4.52 3.57 -12.99
N LEU A 100 3.40 3.45 -13.69
CA LEU A 100 2.68 2.19 -13.82
C LEU A 100 3.53 1.09 -14.50
N SER A 101 4.45 1.47 -15.40
CA SER A 101 5.39 0.51 -16.00
C SER A 101 6.40 -0.03 -14.99
N GLN A 102 6.89 0.80 -14.07
CA GLN A 102 7.78 0.37 -12.98
C GLN A 102 7.05 -0.53 -11.98
N LEU A 103 5.80 -0.19 -11.63
CA LEU A 103 4.96 -1.05 -10.79
C LEU A 103 4.69 -2.41 -11.45
N SER A 104 4.35 -2.43 -12.75
CA SER A 104 4.13 -3.69 -13.46
C SER A 104 5.39 -4.54 -13.53
N HIS A 105 6.56 -3.92 -13.73
CA HIS A 105 7.83 -4.65 -13.79
C HIS A 105 8.13 -5.35 -12.46
N ILE A 106 7.96 -4.67 -11.34
CA ILE A 106 8.25 -5.26 -10.03
C ILE A 106 7.22 -6.32 -9.60
N LEU A 107 5.94 -6.13 -9.94
CA LEU A 107 4.93 -7.17 -9.69
C LEU A 107 5.25 -8.47 -10.45
N ARG A 108 5.83 -8.36 -11.65
CA ARG A 108 6.27 -9.54 -12.42
C ARG A 108 7.55 -10.16 -11.86
N SER A 109 8.47 -9.37 -11.30
CA SER A 109 9.74 -9.91 -10.79
C SER A 109 9.57 -10.73 -9.51
N VAL A 110 8.46 -10.54 -8.80
CA VAL A 110 8.15 -11.30 -7.58
C VAL A 110 7.27 -12.52 -7.84
N ASN A 111 6.69 -12.66 -9.03
CA ASN A 111 5.71 -13.71 -9.32
C ASN A 111 6.34 -15.01 -9.79
#